data_AF-A0A355EX10-F1
#
_entry.id   AF-A0A355EX10-F1
#
_cell.length_a   1.000
_cell.length_b   1.000
_cell.length_c   1.000
_cell.angle_alpha   90.00
_cell.angle_beta   90.00
_cell.angle_gamma   90.00
#
_symmetry.space_group_name_H-M   'P 1'
#
loop_
_entity.id
_entity.type
_entity.pdbx_description
1 polymer ?
#
loop_
_entity_poly.entity_id
_entity_poly.type
_entity_poly.pdbx_seq_one_letter_code
_entity_poly.pdbx_strand_id
1 'polypeptide(L)' 'VVIWSGNPFSVYTRADQVYIDGALLYDRTDPARQPVMDFNLGMPGMVGGDR' A
#
# COMPACT_ATOMS: atom_id res chain seq x y z
N VAL A 1 -3.59 -9.60 13.77
CA VAL A 1 -4.18 -8.37 14.34
C VAL A 1 -3.72 -7.16 13.52
N VAL A 2 -4.53 -6.10 13.45
CA VAL A 2 -4.21 -4.88 12.69
C VAL A 2 -4.31 -3.67 13.61
N ILE A 3 -3.31 -2.80 13.56
CA ILE A 3 -3.31 -1.47 14.19
C ILE A 3 -3.68 -0.44 13.13
N TRP A 4 -4.65 0.41 13.45
CA TRP A 4 -5.23 1.38 12.52
C TRP A 4 -4.85 2.80 12.91
N SER A 5 -4.66 3.66 11.92
CA SER A 5 -4.36 5.08 12.14
C SER A 5 -5.56 5.90 12.66
N GLY A 6 -6.69 5.25 12.97
CA GLY A 6 -7.97 5.87 13.29
C GLY A 6 -9.10 4.84 13.41
N ASN A 7 -10.35 5.29 13.32
CA ASN A 7 -11.50 4.39 13.34
C ASN A 7 -11.46 3.43 12.13
N PRO A 8 -11.48 2.10 12.33
CA PRO A 8 -11.33 1.13 11.24
C PRO A 8 -12.48 1.11 10.22
N PHE A 9 -13.62 1.73 10.52
CA PHE A 9 -14.76 1.84 9.60
C PHE A 9 -14.78 3.15 8.80
N SER A 10 -13.81 4.03 9.01
CA SER A 10 -13.63 5.23 8.18
C SER A 10 -12.83 4.90 6.92
N VAL A 11 -13.27 5.41 5.78
CA VAL A 11 -12.58 5.26 4.48
C VAL A 11 -11.22 5.96 4.42
N TYR A 12 -10.95 6.89 5.34
CA TYR A 12 -9.66 7.59 5.41
C TYR A 12 -8.62 6.86 6.27
N THR A 13 -9.06 5.87 7.03
CA THR A 13 -8.19 5.12 7.92
C THR A 13 -7.32 4.16 7.12
N ARG A 14 -6.05 4.07 7.49
CA ARG A 14 -5.08 3.14 6.89
C ARG A 14 -4.56 2.21 7.98
N ALA A 15 -4.12 1.02 7.57
CA ALA A 15 -3.35 0.16 8.46
C ALA A 15 -2.00 0.82 8.77
N ASP A 16 -1.64 0.88 10.04
CA ASP A 16 -0.30 1.28 10.49
C ASP A 16 0.60 0.05 10.62
N GLN A 17 0.11 -1.00 11.27
CA GLN A 17 0.86 -2.24 11.47
C GLN A 17 -0.06 -3.46 11.30
N VAL A 18 0.48 -4.53 10.71
CA VAL A 18 -0.22 -5.81 10.55
C VAL A 18 0.64 -6.92 11.15
N TYR A 19 0.01 -7.70 12.04
CA TYR A 19 0.62 -8.87 12.65
C TYR A 19 -0.12 -10.14 12.26
N ILE A 20 0.64 -11.16 11.87
CA ILE A 20 0.14 -12.50 11.58
C ILE A 20 0.87 -13.45 12.52
N ASP A 21 0.12 -14.26 13.28
CA ASP A 21 0.66 -15.22 14.27
C ASP A 21 1.66 -14.61 15.28
N GLY A 22 1.53 -13.31 15.57
CA GLY A 22 2.41 -12.56 16.48
C GLY A 22 3.63 -11.90 15.81
N ALA A 23 3.90 -12.18 14.54
CA ALA A 23 4.98 -11.56 13.78
C ALA A 23 4.51 -10.28 13.06
N LEU A 24 5.31 -9.21 13.11
CA LEU A 24 5.07 -7.95 12.39
C LEU A 24 5.40 -8.11 10.90
N LEU A 25 4.38 -8.11 10.05
CA LEU A 25 4.53 -8.34 8.61
C LEU A 25 4.44 -7.06 7.78
N TYR A 26 3.76 -6.04 8.28
CA TYR A 26 3.66 -4.74 7.63
C TYR A 26 3.83 -3.64 8.68
N ASP A 27 4.64 -2.65 8.34
CA ASP A 27 4.72 -1.39 9.07
C ASP A 27 4.78 -0.25 8.06
N ARG A 28 3.83 0.68 8.16
CA ARG A 28 3.72 1.82 7.23
C ARG A 28 4.92 2.76 7.31
N THR A 29 5.61 2.81 8.45
CA THR A 29 6.78 3.66 8.68
C THR A 29 8.10 2.99 8.30
N ASP A 30 8.09 1.69 7.98
CA ASP A 30 9.27 0.94 7.56
C ASP A 30 9.15 0.48 6.10
N PRO A 31 9.81 1.18 5.15
CA PRO A 31 9.81 0.81 3.74
C PRO A 31 10.30 -0.61 3.46
N ALA A 32 11.17 -1.18 4.31
CA ALA A 32 11.68 -2.54 4.13
C ALA A 32 10.62 -3.62 4.41
N ARG A 33 9.53 -3.26 5.09
CA ARG A 33 8.39 -4.14 5.42
C ARG A 33 7.13 -3.79 4.62
N GLN A 34 7.25 -2.93 3.61
CA GLN A 34 6.14 -2.65 2.70
C GLN A 34 6.09 -3.71 1.59
N PRO A 35 4.89 -4.18 1.18
CA PRO A 35 4.77 -5.15 0.11
C PRO A 35 5.23 -4.56 -1.22
N VAL A 36 5.90 -5.39 -2.03
CA VAL A 36 6.22 -5.03 -3.41
C VAL A 36 4.93 -5.05 -4.22
N MET A 37 4.58 -3.90 -4.78
CA MET A 37 3.44 -3.77 -5.68
C MET A 37 3.87 -4.26 -7.07
N ASP A 38 3.16 -5.24 -7.62
CA ASP A 38 3.41 -5.81 -8.94
C ASP A 38 2.72 -5.05 -10.09
N PHE A 39 1.94 -4.03 -9.74
CA PHE A 39 1.17 -3.25 -10.69
C PHE A 39 1.84 -1.92 -11.04
N ASN A 40 2.03 -1.67 -12.34
CA ASN A 40 2.43 -0.37 -12.87
C ASN A 40 1.20 0.35 -13.42
N LEU A 41 0.88 1.52 -12.87
CA LEU A 41 -0.20 2.39 -13.37
C LEU A 41 0.29 3.19 -14.60
N GLY A 42 0.15 2.58 -15.78
CA GLY A 42 -0.02 3.32 -17.04
C GLY A 42 0.78 2.82 -18.26
N MET A 43 0.24 3.12 -19.44
CA MET A 43 0.97 3.96 -20.39
C MET A 43 0.25 5.32 -20.44
N PRO A 44 0.78 6.38 -19.80
CA PRO A 44 0.30 7.73 -20.03
C PRO A 44 0.73 8.14 -21.44
N GLY A 45 -0.22 8.22 -22.37
CA GLY A 45 -0.03 8.84 -23.68
C GLY A 45 0.60 7.95 -24.74
N MET A 46 -0.21 7.15 -25.43
CA MET A 46 -0.02 7.03 -26.87
C MET A 46 -0.59 8.30 -27.52
N VAL A 47 0.13 9.41 -27.39
CA VAL A 47 -0.13 10.65 -28.14
C VAL A 47 1.22 11.13 -28.70
N GLY A 48 1.43 10.90 -30.01
CA GLY A 48 2.32 11.70 -30.84
C GLY A 48 3.36 10.94 -31.69
N GLY A 49 3.15 10.92 -33.00
CA GLY A 49 4.24 11.07 -33.99
C GLY A 49 4.49 9.91 -34.95
N ASP A 50 4.38 10.21 -36.25
CA ASP A 50 4.80 9.44 -37.44
C ASP A 50 4.07 8.14 -37.77
N ARG A 51 2.93 8.27 -38.49
CA ARG A 51 2.76 7.79 -39.88
C ARG A 51 1.82 8.70 -40.65
#